data_AF-A0A519PTU1-F1
#
_entry.id   AF-A0A519PTU1-F1
#
_cell.length_a   1.000
_cell.length_b   1.000
_cell.length_c   1.000
_cell.angle_alpha   90.00
_cell.angle_beta   90.00
_cell.angle_gamma   90.00
#
_symmetry.space_group_name_H-M   'P 1'
#
loop_
_entity.id
_entity.type
_entity.pdbx_description
1 polymer ?
#
loop_
_entity_poly.entity_id
_entity_poly.type
_entity_poly.pdbx_seq_one_letter_code
_entity_poly.pdbx_strand_id
1 'polypeptide(L)' 'MDKPLRKDAAVRRSAILDAARAVFAENGIDAPLDLIAERAGVGRATLYRNFPGRTEIALAVLMDDVADLGARFDG' A
#
# COMPACT_ATOMS: atom_id res chain seq x y z
N MET A 1 -12.99 9.30 23.01
CA MET A 1 -12.07 8.15 23.00
C MET A 1 -11.19 8.28 21.78
N ASP A 2 -10.09 9.03 21.88
CA ASP A 2 -9.18 9.26 20.75
C ASP A 2 -8.41 7.97 20.44
N LYS A 3 -8.89 7.23 19.45
CA LYS A 3 -8.07 6.20 18.82
C LYS A 3 -6.84 6.92 18.22
N PRO A 4 -5.61 6.49 18.52
CA PRO A 4 -4.43 7.27 18.15
C PRO A 4 -4.33 7.36 16.63
N LEU A 5 -4.61 8.54 16.08
CA LEU A 5 -4.69 8.84 14.64
C LEU A 5 -3.48 8.31 13.85
N ARG A 6 -2.29 8.30 14.46
CA ARG A 6 -1.06 7.76 13.87
C ARG A 6 -1.11 6.24 13.65
N LYS A 7 -1.70 5.49 14.58
CA LYS A 7 -1.87 4.03 14.46
C LYS A 7 -2.82 3.71 13.31
N ASP A 8 -3.90 4.47 13.21
CA ASP A 8 -4.85 4.30 12.10
C ASP A 8 -4.26 4.72 10.75
N ALA A 9 -3.36 5.71 10.70
CA ALA A 9 -2.65 6.08 9.47
C ALA A 9 -1.70 4.97 9.01
N ALA A 10 -0.92 4.38 9.93
CA ALA A 10 -0.03 3.26 9.61
C ALA A 10 -0.79 2.02 9.12
N VAL A 11 -1.90 1.68 9.76
CA VAL A 11 -2.77 0.55 9.34
C VAL A 11 -3.34 0.79 7.94
N ARG A 12 -3.82 2.01 7.64
CA ARG A 12 -4.32 2.34 6.30
C ARG A 12 -3.22 2.26 5.24
N ARG A 13 -2.00 2.69 5.57
CA ARG A 13 -0.86 2.60 4.65
C ARG A 13 -0.51 1.15 4.33
N SER A 14 -0.45 0.27 5.33
CA SER A 14 -0.20 -1.17 5.13
C SER A 14 -1.29 -1.82 4.29
N ALA A 15 -2.57 -1.55 4.58
CA ALA A 15 -3.68 -2.07 3.76
C ALA A 15 -3.61 -1.64 2.28
N ILE A 16 -3.15 -0.42 2.01
CA ILE A 16 -2.92 0.06 0.64
C ILE A 16 -1.78 -0.71 -0.03
N LEU A 17 -0.67 -0.99 0.68
CA LEU A 17 0.47 -1.72 0.12
C LEU A 17 0.10 -3.16 -0.22
N ASP A 18 -0.62 -3.85 0.67
CA ASP A 18 -1.11 -5.22 0.44
C ASP A 18 -2.03 -5.29 -0.79
N ALA A 19 -2.98 -4.34 -0.88
CA ALA A 19 -3.87 -4.24 -2.03
C ALA A 19 -3.12 -3.92 -3.32
N ALA A 20 -2.16 -2.99 -3.28
CA ALA A 20 -1.38 -2.59 -4.44
C ALA A 20 -0.55 -3.75 -4.98
N ARG A 21 0.12 -4.49 -4.09
CA ARG A 21 0.88 -5.71 -4.39
C ARG A 21 0.02 -6.73 -5.13
N ALA A 22 -1.17 -7.04 -4.60
CA ALA A 22 -2.10 -7.97 -5.25
C ALA A 22 -2.58 -7.46 -6.62
N VAL A 23 -2.98 -6.19 -6.71
CA VAL A 23 -3.48 -5.60 -7.96
C VAL A 23 -2.39 -5.58 -9.04
N PHE A 24 -1.17 -5.17 -8.70
CA PHE A 24 -0.06 -5.15 -9.66
C PHE A 24 0.35 -6.55 -10.11
N ALA A 25 0.32 -7.54 -9.22
CA ALA A 25 0.61 -8.93 -9.57
C ALA A 25 -0.44 -9.52 -10.53
N GLU A 26 -1.73 -9.21 -10.31
CA GLU A 26 -2.84 -9.75 -11.10
C GLU A 26 -3.08 -9.01 -12.42
N ASN A 27 -2.89 -7.69 -12.44
CA ASN A 27 -3.34 -6.81 -13.53
C ASN A 27 -2.19 -6.01 -14.19
N GLY A 28 -0.96 -6.19 -13.72
CA GLY A 28 0.21 -5.44 -14.18
C GLY A 28 0.35 -4.05 -13.55
N ILE A 29 1.49 -3.41 -13.80
CA ILE A 29 1.84 -2.13 -13.14
C ILE A 29 0.95 -0.96 -13.55
N ASP A 30 0.33 -1.03 -14.72
CA ASP A 30 -0.54 0.03 -15.27
C ASP A 30 -2.00 -0.08 -14.82
N ALA A 31 -2.32 -1.06 -13.96
CA ALA A 31 -3.66 -1.26 -13.42
C ALA A 31 -4.27 0.03 -12.84
N PRO A 32 -5.58 0.27 -12.99
CA PRO A 32 -6.21 1.45 -12.42
C PRO A 32 -6.00 1.55 -10.91
N LEU A 33 -5.53 2.70 -10.42
CA LEU A 33 -5.29 2.92 -8.99
C LEU A 33 -6.58 2.86 -8.15
N ASP A 34 -7.74 3.05 -8.78
CA ASP A 34 -9.04 2.90 -8.13
C ASP A 34 -9.30 1.46 -7.67
N LEU A 35 -8.78 0.45 -8.39
CA LEU A 35 -8.86 -0.95 -7.96
C LEU A 35 -8.08 -1.18 -6.66
N ILE A 36 -6.96 -0.48 -6.49
CA ILE A 36 -6.17 -0.53 -5.25
C ILE A 36 -6.96 0.10 -4.10
N ALA A 37 -7.57 1.26 -4.33
CA ALA A 37 -8.39 1.93 -3.32
C ALA A 37 -9.58 1.07 -2.88
N GLU A 38 -10.30 0.49 -3.85
CA GLU A 38 -11.42 -0.41 -3.62
C GLU A 38 -10.98 -1.63 -2.79
N ARG A 39 -9.93 -2.32 -3.23
CA ARG A 39 -9.43 -3.53 -2.56
C ARG A 39 -8.88 -3.24 -1.16
N ALA A 40 -8.27 -2.08 -0.94
CA ALA A 40 -7.82 -1.64 0.38
C ALA A 40 -8.96 -1.13 1.29
N GLY A 41 -10.19 -1.01 0.79
CA GLY A 41 -11.32 -0.45 1.53
C GLY A 41 -11.14 1.04 1.89
N VAL A 42 -10.41 1.80 1.06
CA VAL A 42 -10.14 3.23 1.28
C VAL A 42 -10.72 4.09 0.16
N GLY A 43 -11.11 5.33 0.49
CA GLY A 43 -11.48 6.31 -0.54
C GLY A 43 -10.27 6.80 -1.34
N ARG A 44 -10.49 7.20 -2.60
CA ARG A 44 -9.45 7.74 -3.50
C ARG A 44 -8.62 8.87 -2.88
N ALA A 45 -9.27 9.81 -2.18
CA ALA A 45 -8.57 10.89 -1.50
C ALA A 45 -7.61 10.39 -0.41
N THR A 46 -7.93 9.28 0.25
CA THR A 46 -7.04 8.64 1.24
C THR A 46 -5.88 7.94 0.56
N LEU A 47 -6.11 7.27 -0.57
CA LEU A 47 -5.02 6.70 -1.39
C LEU A 47 -4.02 7.79 -1.79
N TYR A 48 -4.49 8.86 -2.45
CA TYR A 48 -3.63 9.93 -2.95
C TYR A 48 -2.91 10.72 -1.84
N ARG A 49 -3.51 10.85 -0.65
CA ARG A 49 -2.84 11.43 0.52
C ARG A 49 -1.67 10.59 1.03
N ASN A 50 -1.74 9.26 0.90
CA ASN A 50 -0.68 8.35 1.32
C ASN A 50 0.38 8.15 0.22
N PHE A 51 -0.05 8.20 -1.04
CA PHE A 51 0.78 7.98 -2.21
C PHE A 51 0.34 8.91 -3.34
N PRO A 52 1.15 9.95 -3.65
CA PRO A 52 0.81 10.95 -4.67
C PRO A 52 0.56 10.37 -6.07
N GLY A 53 1.19 9.24 -6.41
CA GLY A 53 1.10 8.65 -7.73
C GLY A 53 1.48 7.17 -7.78
N ARG A 54 1.37 6.61 -8.99
CA ARG A 54 1.65 5.20 -9.29
C ARG A 54 3.08 4.81 -8.91
N THR A 55 4.04 5.64 -9.27
CA THR A 55 5.47 5.38 -9.00
C THR A 55 5.74 5.29 -7.50
N GLU A 56 5.13 6.15 -6.69
CA GLU A 56 5.28 6.13 -5.23
C GLU A 56 4.65 4.89 -4.61
N ILE A 57 3.53 4.41 -5.13
CA ILE A 57 2.92 3.15 -4.71
C ILE A 57 3.84 1.98 -5.07
N ALA A 58 4.30 1.91 -6.32
CA ALA A 58 5.15 0.83 -6.82
C ALA A 58 6.48 0.75 -6.05
N LEU A 59 7.14 1.89 -5.84
CA LEU A 59 8.39 1.94 -5.07
C LEU A 59 8.18 1.51 -3.63
N ALA A 60 7.07 1.92 -3.01
CA ALA A 60 6.78 1.53 -1.64
C ALA A 60 6.49 0.03 -1.50
N VAL A 61 5.77 -0.58 -2.46
CA VAL A 61 5.59 -2.04 -2.51
C VAL A 61 6.94 -2.74 -2.65
N LEU A 62 7.80 -2.28 -3.56
CA LEU A 62 9.13 -2.86 -3.75
C LEU A 62 10.01 -2.77 -2.49
N MET A 63 9.99 -1.61 -1.81
CA MET A 63 10.75 -1.42 -0.57
C MET A 63 10.24 -2.33 0.56
N ASP A 64 8.93 -2.49 0.67
CA ASP A 64 8.27 -3.37 1.64
C ASP A 64 8.63 -4.84 1.38
N ASP A 65 8.59 -5.26 0.12
CA ASP A 65 9.08 -6.57 -0.36
C ASP A 65 10.53 -6.88 0.04
N VAL A 66 11.43 -5.94 -0.21
CA VAL A 66 12.85 -6.11 0.10
C VAL A 66 13.07 -6.16 1.61
N ALA A 67 12.33 -5.35 2.38
CA ALA A 67 12.41 -5.37 3.84
C ALA A 67 11.95 -6.72 4.41
N ASP A 68 10.83 -7.26 3.93
CA ASP A 68 10.32 -8.58 4.32
C ASP A 68 11.30 -9.70 3.96
N LEU A 69 11.93 -9.60 2.79
CA LEU A 69 12.95 -10.56 2.38
C LEU A 69 14.17 -10.53 3.31
N GLY A 70 14.67 -9.34 3.66
CA GLY A 70 15.77 -9.17 4.61
C GLY A 70 15.44 -9.79 5.97
N ALA A 71 14.26 -9.49 6.51
CA ALA A 71 13.81 -10.04 7.79
C ALA A 71 13.73 -11.57 7.82
N ARG A 72 13.48 -12.22 6.68
CA ARG A 72 13.47 -13.68 6.55
C ARG A 72 14.86 -14.32 6.50
N PHE A 73 15.88 -13.56 6.12
CA PHE A 73 17.27 -14.03 6.08
C PHE A 73 18.06 -13.71 7.36
N ASP A 74 17.58 -12.76 8.16
CA ASP A 74 18.16 -12.38 9.46
C ASP A 74 17.72 -13.30 10.63
N GLY A 75 17.07 -14.43 10.34
CA GLY A 75 16.65 -15.46 11.31
C GLY A 75 17.31 -16.80 11.06
#